data_AF-A0A842VGR2-F1
#
_entry.id   AF-A0A842VGR2-F1
#
_cell.length_a   1.000
_cell.length_b   1.000
_cell.length_c   1.000
_cell.angle_alpha   90.00
_cell.angle_beta   90.00
_cell.angle_gamma   90.00
#
_symmetry.space_group_name_H-M   'P 1'
#
loop_
_entity.id
_entity.type
_entity.pdbx_description
1 polymer ?
#
loop_
_entity_poly.entity_id
_entity_poly.type
_entity_poly.pdbx_seq_one_letter_code
_entity_poly.pdbx_strand_id
1 'polypeptide(L)'
;MWAIMTYLLEGRILTLQRPDAVIDRIIYTIIAIFLIGTLIGMFAVRTFVKLGEFQIDEVSNNNYKRTIITITIAFSLGMTLYIIQNPPTLDPIVILNGFCQVLTVSIAEIVVCWVLLGNAIKNSTAEYSKYISITIATLISSLAFGFYHFAHSPPFNTIQMVFFLTIIGIGTSVFYFITKNIYATVIFHNFMGTLGVLNGLKAAGNLGAYSEPLVPIYITALISILILIGLDYLVQRAALVKIEISREEKSSKEITPIIPPN
;
A
#
# COMPACT_ATOMS: atom_id res chain seq x y z
N MET A 1 5.04 -1.90 -15.48
CA MET A 1 5.35 -0.45 -15.54
C MET A 1 5.94 0.07 -14.24
N TRP A 2 5.24 -0.04 -13.11
CA TRP A 2 5.72 0.45 -11.80
C TRP A 2 7.12 -0.07 -11.43
N ALA A 3 7.34 -1.40 -11.43
CA ALA A 3 8.66 -1.99 -11.19
C ALA A 3 9.76 -1.48 -12.15
N ILE A 4 9.44 -1.29 -13.44
CA ILE A 4 10.40 -0.77 -14.42
C ILE A 4 10.82 0.65 -14.05
N MET A 5 9.87 1.51 -13.68
CA MET A 5 10.16 2.89 -13.28
C MET A 5 10.91 2.97 -11.95
N THR A 6 10.60 2.09 -10.99
CA THR A 6 11.42 1.92 -9.78
C THR A 6 12.86 1.54 -10.15
N TYR A 7 13.06 0.57 -11.03
CA TYR A 7 14.41 0.18 -11.45
C TYR A 7 15.16 1.32 -12.13
N LEU A 8 14.54 2.04 -13.07
CA LEU A 8 15.20 3.11 -13.82
C LEU A 8 15.57 4.31 -12.95
N LEU A 9 14.70 4.68 -11.99
CA LEU A 9 14.85 5.90 -11.18
C LEU A 9 15.47 5.66 -9.79
N GLU A 10 15.52 4.41 -9.33
CA GLU A 10 16.03 4.05 -8.02
C GLU A 10 17.08 2.94 -8.11
N GLY A 11 16.70 1.73 -8.52
CA GLY A 11 17.56 0.56 -8.41
C GLY A 11 18.84 0.64 -9.25
N ARG A 12 18.76 1.13 -10.50
CA ARG A 12 19.90 1.23 -11.42
C ARG A 12 20.95 2.24 -10.97
N ILE A 13 20.53 3.33 -10.34
CA ILE A 13 21.39 4.46 -9.95
C ILE A 13 21.62 4.57 -8.44
N LEU A 14 21.09 3.60 -7.67
CA LEU A 14 21.27 3.45 -6.23
C LEU A 14 20.77 4.67 -5.43
N THR A 15 19.67 5.28 -5.87
CA THR A 15 19.15 6.55 -5.33
C THR A 15 18.94 6.49 -3.81
N LEU A 16 18.44 5.37 -3.27
CA LEU A 16 18.20 5.27 -1.83
C LEU A 16 19.47 5.00 -1.00
N GLN A 17 20.55 4.55 -1.62
CA GLN A 17 21.85 4.35 -0.96
C GLN A 17 22.72 5.61 -0.94
N ARG A 18 22.36 6.63 -1.73
CA ARG A 18 23.10 7.89 -1.90
C ARG A 18 22.41 9.03 -1.14
N PRO A 19 22.92 9.42 0.05
CA PRO A 19 22.32 10.51 0.83
C PRO A 19 22.35 11.85 0.08
N ASP A 20 23.32 12.05 -0.82
CA ASP A 20 23.50 13.24 -1.65
C ASP A 20 22.48 13.34 -2.80
N ALA A 21 21.86 12.23 -3.21
CA ALA A 21 20.98 12.15 -4.38
C ALA A 21 19.55 12.66 -4.12
N VAL A 22 19.43 13.86 -3.52
CA VAL A 22 18.15 14.45 -3.10
C VAL A 22 17.20 14.66 -4.27
N ILE A 23 17.71 15.21 -5.39
CA ILE A 23 16.90 15.47 -6.59
C ILE A 23 16.42 14.15 -7.21
N ASP A 24 17.29 13.16 -7.34
CA ASP A 24 16.94 11.84 -7.88
C ASP A 24 15.86 11.18 -7.02
N ARG A 25 15.96 11.31 -5.70
CA ARG A 25 14.95 10.80 -4.75
C ARG A 25 13.61 11.49 -4.94
N ILE A 26 13.58 12.80 -5.17
CA ILE A 26 12.35 13.54 -5.44
C ILE A 26 11.74 13.07 -6.78
N ILE A 27 12.53 12.94 -7.83
CA ILE A 27 12.07 12.49 -9.16
C ILE A 27 11.49 11.07 -9.07
N TYR A 28 12.21 10.14 -8.44
CA TYR A 28 11.74 8.79 -8.16
C TYR A 28 10.41 8.80 -7.39
N THR A 29 10.33 9.58 -6.31
CA THR A 29 9.14 9.70 -5.47
C THR A 29 7.94 10.21 -6.26
N ILE A 30 8.12 11.27 -7.05
CA ILE A 30 7.01 11.83 -7.85
C ILE A 30 6.57 10.82 -8.91
N ILE A 31 7.49 10.29 -9.70
CA ILE A 31 7.13 9.51 -10.89
C ILE A 31 6.73 8.08 -10.51
N ALA A 32 7.63 7.33 -9.88
CA ALA A 32 7.39 5.92 -9.62
C ALA A 32 6.33 5.73 -8.52
N ILE A 33 6.37 6.57 -7.48
CA ILE A 33 5.55 6.36 -6.27
C ILE A 33 4.23 7.12 -6.34
N PHE A 34 4.24 8.43 -6.55
CA PHE A 34 2.99 9.22 -6.58
C PHE A 34 2.19 8.98 -7.85
N LEU A 35 2.78 9.22 -9.03
CA LEU A 35 2.05 9.11 -10.30
C LEU A 35 1.69 7.67 -10.63
N ILE A 36 2.66 6.76 -10.61
CA ILE A 36 2.46 5.40 -11.11
C ILE A 36 1.92 4.46 -10.04
N GLY A 37 2.60 4.37 -8.88
CA GLY A 37 2.19 3.45 -7.82
C GLY A 37 0.85 3.84 -7.20
N THR A 38 0.69 5.12 -6.86
CA THR A 38 -0.44 5.57 -6.03
C THR A 38 -1.60 6.11 -6.88
N LEU A 39 -1.37 7.10 -7.75
CA LEU A 39 -2.42 7.76 -8.52
C LEU A 39 -3.05 6.85 -9.57
N ILE A 40 -2.24 6.25 -10.46
CA ILE A 40 -2.75 5.29 -11.47
C ILE A 40 -3.37 4.08 -10.76
N GLY A 41 -2.73 3.56 -9.71
CA GLY A 41 -3.25 2.43 -8.93
C GLY A 41 -4.64 2.72 -8.34
N MET A 42 -4.81 3.81 -7.60
CA MET A 42 -6.09 4.19 -7.02
C MET A 42 -7.14 4.60 -8.06
N PHE A 43 -6.73 5.14 -9.21
CA PHE A 43 -7.65 5.43 -10.30
C PHE A 43 -8.20 4.14 -10.94
N ALA A 44 -7.36 3.12 -11.09
CA ALA A 44 -7.80 1.78 -11.51
C ALA A 44 -8.77 1.18 -10.49
N VAL A 45 -8.43 1.23 -9.19
CA VAL A 45 -9.31 0.79 -8.10
C VAL A 45 -10.67 1.51 -8.15
N ARG A 46 -10.68 2.84 -8.30
CA ARG A 46 -11.90 3.63 -8.47
C ARG A 46 -12.74 3.15 -9.65
N THR A 47 -12.08 2.81 -10.75
CA THR A 47 -12.76 2.31 -11.96
C THR A 47 -13.41 0.95 -11.70
N PHE A 48 -12.71 0.01 -11.07
CA PHE A 48 -13.27 -1.29 -10.68
C PHE A 48 -14.44 -1.16 -9.70
N VAL A 49 -14.37 -0.22 -8.75
CA VAL A 49 -15.49 0.06 -7.83
C VAL A 49 -16.72 0.59 -8.59
N LYS A 50 -16.53 1.53 -9.54
CA LYS A 50 -17.63 2.04 -10.38
C LYS A 50 -18.29 0.94 -11.20
N LEU A 51 -17.48 0.07 -11.80
CA LEU A 51 -17.97 -1.06 -12.59
C LEU A 51 -18.66 -2.11 -11.71
N GLY A 52 -18.40 -2.14 -10.40
CA GLY A 52 -18.96 -3.14 -9.48
C GLY A 52 -18.14 -4.39 -9.32
N GLU A 53 -16.98 -4.41 -9.96
CA GLU A 53 -16.02 -5.49 -9.81
C GLU A 53 -15.48 -5.51 -8.39
N PHE A 54 -15.26 -4.34 -7.76
CA PHE A 54 -14.74 -4.25 -6.38
C PHE A 54 -15.83 -3.79 -5.41
N GLN A 55 -15.91 -4.47 -4.26
CA GLN A 55 -16.74 -4.04 -3.13
C GLN A 55 -16.01 -2.93 -2.35
N ILE A 56 -16.72 -1.84 -2.05
CA ILE A 56 -16.11 -0.67 -1.42
C ILE A 56 -15.56 -0.99 -0.02
N ASP A 57 -16.24 -1.82 0.76
CA ASP A 57 -15.83 -2.18 2.13
C ASP A 57 -14.53 -3.00 2.19
N GLU A 58 -14.06 -3.47 1.05
CA GLU A 58 -12.80 -4.23 0.90
C GLU A 58 -11.63 -3.34 0.54
N VAL A 59 -11.91 -2.20 -0.07
CA VAL A 59 -10.94 -1.22 -0.55
C VAL A 59 -10.79 -0.08 0.46
N SER A 60 -11.91 0.43 0.96
CA SER A 60 -12.00 1.62 1.80
C SER A 60 -13.07 1.45 2.88
N ASN A 61 -12.76 1.90 4.10
CA ASN A 61 -13.66 1.74 5.22
C ASN A 61 -14.18 3.10 5.70
N ASN A 62 -15.46 3.37 5.47
CA ASN A 62 -16.13 4.60 5.89
C ASN A 62 -16.38 4.67 7.41
N ASN A 63 -16.11 3.59 8.16
CA ASN A 63 -16.26 3.58 9.61
C ASN A 63 -14.98 4.09 10.29
N TYR A 64 -14.97 5.39 10.62
CA TYR A 64 -13.85 6.05 11.27
C TYR A 64 -13.45 5.39 12.60
N LYS A 65 -14.41 4.89 13.41
CA LYS A 65 -14.10 4.22 14.69
C LYS A 65 -13.30 2.95 14.45
N ARG A 66 -13.77 2.11 13.52
CA ARG A 66 -13.05 0.88 13.14
C ARG A 66 -11.67 1.22 12.59
N THR A 67 -11.56 2.24 11.74
CA THR A 67 -10.28 2.70 11.18
C THR A 67 -9.29 3.10 12.26
N ILE A 68 -9.70 3.94 13.21
CA ILE A 68 -8.85 4.37 14.34
C ILE A 68 -8.41 3.15 15.16
N ILE A 69 -9.32 2.25 15.52
CA ILE A 69 -8.99 1.03 16.29
C ILE A 69 -7.98 0.17 15.52
N THR A 70 -8.20 -0.08 14.23
CA THR A 70 -7.29 -0.89 13.42
C THR A 70 -5.94 -0.23 13.21
N ILE A 71 -5.87 1.10 13.10
CA ILE A 71 -4.61 1.86 13.04
C ILE A 71 -3.84 1.70 14.36
N THR A 72 -4.51 1.84 15.50
CA THR A 72 -3.87 1.64 16.81
C THR A 72 -3.34 0.21 16.96
N ILE A 73 -4.11 -0.80 16.54
CA ILE A 73 -3.67 -2.20 16.54
C ILE A 73 -2.48 -2.40 15.59
N ALA A 74 -2.55 -1.87 14.37
CA ALA A 74 -1.47 -1.94 13.39
C ALA A 74 -0.17 -1.33 13.92
N PHE A 75 -0.28 -0.15 14.53
CA PHE A 75 0.85 0.55 15.12
C PHE A 75 1.47 -0.27 16.26
N SER A 76 0.65 -0.72 17.22
CA SER A 76 1.12 -1.51 18.36
C SER A 76 1.78 -2.82 17.92
N LEU A 77 1.16 -3.56 16.98
CA LEU A 77 1.72 -4.79 16.43
C LEU A 77 3.02 -4.52 15.65
N GLY A 78 3.02 -3.54 14.75
CA GLY A 78 4.18 -3.17 13.95
C GLY A 78 5.37 -2.74 14.81
N MET A 79 5.13 -1.89 15.81
CA MET A 79 6.15 -1.45 16.77
C MET A 79 6.66 -2.62 17.62
N THR A 80 5.77 -3.49 18.09
CA THR A 80 6.16 -4.69 18.87
C THR A 80 7.05 -5.61 18.04
N LEU A 81 6.68 -5.88 16.78
CA LEU A 81 7.50 -6.67 15.86
C LEU A 81 8.85 -6.00 15.62
N TYR A 82 8.87 -4.69 15.36
CA TYR A 82 10.10 -3.92 15.18
C TYR A 82 11.05 -4.09 16.36
N ILE A 83 10.56 -3.97 17.61
CA ILE A 83 11.37 -4.13 18.83
C ILE A 83 11.86 -5.58 18.99
N ILE A 84 10.97 -6.57 18.85
CA ILE A 84 11.31 -8.00 19.03
C ILE A 84 12.36 -8.45 18.00
N GLN A 85 12.35 -7.87 16.81
CA GLN A 85 13.32 -8.16 15.75
C GLN A 85 14.71 -7.55 16.01
N ASN A 86 14.94 -6.96 17.19
CA ASN A 86 16.21 -6.38 17.65
C ASN A 86 16.78 -5.37 16.64
N PRO A 87 16.13 -4.18 16.52
CA PRO A 87 16.46 -3.22 15.50
C PRO A 87 17.87 -2.65 15.69
N PRO A 88 18.47 -2.09 14.64
CA PRO A 88 19.82 -1.54 14.72
C PRO A 88 19.93 -0.32 15.66
N THR A 89 18.82 0.32 16.00
CA THR A 89 18.74 1.48 16.89
C THR A 89 17.34 1.62 17.51
N LEU A 90 17.30 2.26 18.68
CA LEU A 90 16.08 2.72 19.37
C LEU A 90 16.00 4.26 19.45
N ASP A 91 16.91 4.96 18.76
CA ASP A 91 16.87 6.43 18.65
C ASP A 91 15.58 6.86 17.90
N PRO A 92 14.70 7.66 18.54
CA PRO A 92 13.43 8.05 17.95
C PRO A 92 13.58 8.88 16.68
N ILE A 93 14.64 9.69 16.53
CA ILE A 93 14.85 10.51 15.33
C ILE A 93 15.28 9.62 14.15
N VAL A 94 16.17 8.66 14.40
CA VAL A 94 16.59 7.69 13.37
C VAL A 94 15.40 6.83 12.92
N ILE A 95 14.60 6.36 13.87
CA ILE A 95 13.38 5.60 13.58
C ILE A 95 12.41 6.45 12.77
N LEU A 96 12.15 7.70 13.16
CA LEU A 96 11.23 8.58 12.46
C LEU A 96 11.69 8.88 11.03
N ASN A 97 12.98 9.15 10.83
CA ASN A 97 13.55 9.37 9.50
C ASN A 97 13.42 8.12 8.61
N GLY A 98 13.74 6.94 9.14
CA GLY A 98 13.55 5.68 8.43
C GLY A 98 12.08 5.43 8.10
N PHE A 99 11.18 5.64 9.08
CA PHE A 99 9.75 5.45 8.93
C PHE A 99 9.16 6.36 7.85
N CYS A 100 9.49 7.66 7.86
CA CYS A 100 9.00 8.60 6.85
C CYS A 100 9.56 8.31 5.46
N GLN A 101 10.80 7.82 5.36
CA GLN A 101 11.38 7.41 4.09
C GLN A 101 10.62 6.24 3.48
N VAL A 102 10.35 5.22 4.29
CA VAL A 102 9.68 4.00 3.82
C VAL A 102 8.19 4.28 3.55
N LEU A 103 7.55 5.17 4.31
CA LEU A 103 6.11 5.38 4.26
C LEU A 103 5.60 5.69 2.85
N THR A 104 6.36 6.51 2.13
CA THR A 104 6.01 6.91 0.76
C THR A 104 5.96 5.69 -0.16
N VAL A 105 6.96 4.82 -0.10
CA VAL A 105 7.04 3.60 -0.91
C VAL A 105 5.98 2.59 -0.44
N SER A 106 5.79 2.43 0.87
CA SER A 106 4.78 1.53 1.45
C SER A 106 3.36 1.88 1.01
N ILE A 107 3.02 3.17 0.84
CA ILE A 107 1.71 3.55 0.29
C ILE A 107 1.52 2.98 -1.12
N ALA A 108 2.50 3.15 -2.00
CA ALA A 108 2.43 2.61 -3.36
C ALA A 108 2.42 1.07 -3.36
N GLU A 109 3.21 0.43 -2.51
CA GLU A 109 3.22 -1.02 -2.34
C GLU A 109 1.83 -1.53 -1.95
N ILE A 110 1.22 -0.96 -0.90
CA ILE A 110 -0.13 -1.33 -0.45
C ILE A 110 -1.16 -1.12 -1.56
N VAL A 111 -1.12 0.02 -2.24
CA VAL A 111 -2.05 0.33 -3.33
C VAL A 111 -1.94 -0.68 -4.48
N VAL A 112 -0.72 -0.92 -4.97
CA VAL A 112 -0.52 -1.74 -6.18
C VAL A 112 -0.70 -3.23 -5.87
N CYS A 113 0.01 -3.74 -4.87
CA CYS A 113 0.10 -5.18 -4.64
C CYS A 113 -1.15 -5.73 -3.94
N TRP A 114 -1.75 -5.00 -3.01
CA TRP A 114 -2.87 -5.52 -2.21
C TRP A 114 -4.22 -4.94 -2.62
N VAL A 115 -4.32 -3.61 -2.69
CA VAL A 115 -5.60 -2.95 -2.96
C VAL A 115 -6.04 -3.18 -4.40
N LEU A 116 -5.13 -3.02 -5.37
CA LEU A 116 -5.42 -3.26 -6.78
C LEU A 116 -5.29 -4.73 -7.15
N LEU A 117 -4.07 -5.29 -7.14
CA LEU A 117 -3.82 -6.65 -7.61
C LEU A 117 -4.50 -7.70 -6.72
N GLY A 118 -4.36 -7.58 -5.39
CA GLY A 118 -4.96 -8.53 -4.46
C GLY A 118 -6.49 -8.63 -4.59
N ASN A 119 -7.20 -7.51 -4.67
CA ASN A 119 -8.65 -7.55 -4.91
C ASN A 119 -9.01 -8.01 -6.32
N ALA A 120 -8.23 -7.65 -7.35
CA ALA A 120 -8.47 -8.14 -8.71
C ALA A 120 -8.40 -9.67 -8.77
N ILE A 121 -7.37 -10.26 -8.19
CA ILE A 121 -7.20 -11.72 -8.14
C ILE A 121 -8.29 -12.38 -7.29
N LYS A 122 -8.60 -11.80 -6.13
CA LYS A 122 -9.67 -12.33 -5.26
C LYS A 122 -11.01 -12.35 -5.99
N ASN A 123 -11.32 -11.31 -6.76
CA ASN A 123 -12.59 -11.21 -7.46
C ASN A 123 -12.63 -12.05 -8.73
N SER A 124 -11.50 -12.19 -9.44
CA SER A 124 -11.37 -13.11 -10.58
C SER A 124 -11.36 -14.59 -10.20
N THR A 125 -11.35 -14.90 -8.90
CA THR A 125 -11.41 -16.26 -8.36
C THR A 125 -12.60 -16.42 -7.42
N ALA A 126 -13.60 -15.53 -7.52
CA ALA A 126 -14.75 -15.50 -6.63
C ALA A 126 -15.75 -16.66 -6.87
N GLU A 127 -15.65 -17.36 -8.01
CA GLU A 127 -16.40 -18.57 -8.30
C GLU A 127 -15.98 -19.77 -7.42
N TYR A 128 -14.79 -19.70 -6.81
CA TYR A 128 -14.35 -20.66 -5.81
C TYR A 128 -14.87 -20.29 -4.41
N SER A 129 -14.44 -21.03 -3.39
CA SER A 129 -14.77 -20.64 -2.01
C SER A 129 -14.03 -19.38 -1.59
N LYS A 130 -14.66 -18.55 -0.75
CA LYS A 130 -14.07 -17.33 -0.17
C LYS A 130 -12.64 -17.52 0.36
N TYR A 131 -12.39 -18.64 1.05
CA TYR A 131 -11.08 -18.94 1.63
C TYR A 131 -10.03 -19.24 0.55
N ILE A 132 -10.42 -19.96 -0.51
CA ILE A 132 -9.54 -20.25 -1.65
C ILE A 132 -9.17 -18.95 -2.37
N SER A 133 -10.16 -18.09 -2.68
CA SER A 133 -9.90 -16.82 -3.37
C SER A 133 -8.98 -15.90 -2.57
N ILE A 134 -9.18 -15.79 -1.25
CA ILE A 134 -8.29 -15.02 -0.36
C ILE A 134 -6.89 -15.63 -0.30
N THR A 135 -6.78 -16.96 -0.28
CA THR A 135 -5.48 -17.65 -0.25
C THR A 135 -4.71 -17.40 -1.54
N ILE A 136 -5.35 -17.53 -2.70
CA ILE A 136 -4.73 -17.26 -4.00
C ILE A 136 -4.31 -15.79 -4.10
N ALA A 137 -5.20 -14.86 -3.72
CA ALA A 137 -4.89 -13.44 -3.69
C ALA A 137 -3.70 -13.11 -2.75
N THR A 138 -3.64 -13.75 -1.59
CA THR A 138 -2.52 -13.62 -0.64
C THR A 138 -1.20 -14.06 -1.27
N LEU A 139 -1.16 -15.25 -1.88
CA LEU A 139 0.05 -15.79 -2.49
C LEU A 139 0.52 -14.92 -3.65
N ILE A 140 -0.37 -14.57 -4.58
CA ILE A 140 -0.02 -13.79 -5.77
C ILE A 140 0.41 -12.36 -5.41
N SER A 141 -0.30 -11.70 -4.50
CA SER A 141 0.08 -10.34 -4.06
C SER A 141 1.44 -10.32 -3.37
N SER A 142 1.72 -11.34 -2.53
CA SER A 142 2.98 -11.47 -1.82
C SER A 142 4.15 -11.76 -2.76
N LEU A 143 3.95 -12.63 -3.76
CA LEU A 143 4.93 -12.90 -4.80
C LEU A 143 5.20 -11.66 -5.66
N ALA A 144 4.15 -10.92 -6.04
CA ALA A 144 4.29 -9.68 -6.80
C ALA A 144 5.08 -8.62 -6.00
N PHE A 145 4.79 -8.48 -4.70
CA PHE A 145 5.55 -7.63 -3.79
C PHE A 145 7.02 -8.05 -3.68
N GLY A 146 7.30 -9.34 -3.49
CA GLY A 146 8.65 -9.87 -3.47
C GLY A 146 9.40 -9.59 -4.79
N PHE A 147 8.81 -9.95 -5.93
CA PHE A 147 9.43 -9.73 -7.24
C PHE A 147 9.65 -8.25 -7.57
N TYR A 148 8.75 -7.37 -7.13
CA TYR A 148 8.92 -5.93 -7.27
C TYR A 148 10.25 -5.45 -6.65
N HIS A 149 10.74 -6.09 -5.59
CA HIS A 149 11.99 -5.70 -4.94
C HIS A 149 13.26 -6.00 -5.74
N PHE A 150 13.21 -6.81 -6.80
CA PHE A 150 14.32 -6.87 -7.76
C PHE A 150 14.54 -5.55 -8.49
N ALA A 151 13.53 -4.68 -8.55
CA ALA A 151 13.67 -3.34 -9.10
C ALA A 151 14.41 -2.36 -8.17
N HIS A 152 14.62 -2.72 -6.90
CA HIS A 152 15.25 -1.83 -5.94
C HIS A 152 16.78 -1.93 -5.92
N SER A 153 17.45 -0.99 -5.26
CA SER A 153 18.88 -1.09 -4.98
C SER A 153 19.17 -2.18 -3.93
N PRO A 154 20.41 -2.72 -3.84
CA PRO A 154 20.79 -3.65 -2.78
C PRO A 154 20.50 -3.08 -1.36
N PRO A 155 20.28 -3.94 -0.34
CA PRO A 155 20.21 -5.39 -0.41
C PRO A 155 18.87 -5.93 -0.92
N PHE A 156 17.91 -5.06 -1.26
CA PHE A 156 16.53 -5.42 -1.59
C PHE A 156 16.39 -6.27 -2.86
N ASN A 157 17.30 -6.12 -3.82
CA ASN A 157 17.29 -6.88 -5.07
C ASN A 157 18.02 -8.24 -5.01
N THR A 158 18.44 -8.69 -3.82
CA THR A 158 19.06 -10.00 -3.68
C THR A 158 18.00 -11.09 -3.58
N ILE A 159 18.29 -12.28 -4.11
CA ILE A 159 17.34 -13.42 -4.09
C ILE A 159 16.88 -13.74 -2.66
N GLN A 160 17.82 -13.79 -1.71
CA GLN A 160 17.51 -14.06 -0.31
C GLN A 160 16.58 -13.01 0.30
N MET A 161 16.82 -11.73 0.01
CA MET A 161 15.97 -10.65 0.48
C MET A 161 14.59 -10.70 -0.17
N VAL A 162 14.49 -11.00 -1.47
CA VAL A 162 13.19 -11.16 -2.16
C VAL A 162 12.35 -12.28 -1.55
N PHE A 163 12.96 -13.43 -1.23
CA PHE A 163 12.24 -14.50 -0.52
C PHE A 163 11.79 -14.07 0.87
N PHE A 164 12.65 -13.40 1.64
CA PHE A 164 12.29 -12.87 2.94
C PHE A 164 11.14 -11.85 2.85
N LEU A 165 11.19 -10.94 1.88
CA LEU A 165 10.14 -9.96 1.64
C LEU A 165 8.85 -10.59 1.15
N THR A 166 8.91 -11.70 0.41
CA THR A 166 7.70 -12.47 0.07
C THR A 166 7.00 -12.98 1.34
N ILE A 167 7.74 -13.43 2.35
CA ILE A 167 7.19 -13.85 3.65
C ILE A 167 6.55 -12.65 4.38
N ILE A 168 7.22 -11.50 4.41
CA ILE A 168 6.65 -10.25 4.92
C ILE A 168 5.38 -9.86 4.16
N GLY A 169 5.37 -10.11 2.84
CA GLY A 169 4.24 -9.91 1.96
C GLY A 169 3.04 -10.77 2.36
N ILE A 170 3.27 -12.03 2.77
CA ILE A 170 2.20 -12.92 3.27
C ILE A 170 1.60 -12.34 4.55
N GLY A 171 2.43 -11.92 5.51
CA GLY A 171 1.95 -11.29 6.75
C GLY A 171 1.12 -10.03 6.48
N THR A 172 1.59 -9.18 5.56
CA THR A 172 0.89 -7.97 5.13
C THR A 172 -0.44 -8.29 4.42
N SER A 173 -0.46 -9.32 3.57
CA SER A 173 -1.66 -9.79 2.89
C SER A 173 -2.73 -10.26 3.86
N VAL A 174 -2.35 -11.10 4.83
CA VAL A 174 -3.25 -11.59 5.87
C VAL A 174 -3.81 -10.41 6.66
N PHE A 175 -2.95 -9.47 7.08
CA PHE A 175 -3.38 -8.27 7.79
C PHE A 175 -4.38 -7.44 6.96
N TYR A 176 -4.08 -7.21 5.68
CA TYR A 176 -4.95 -6.48 4.77
C TYR A 176 -6.31 -7.13 4.58
N PHE A 177 -6.38 -8.42 4.26
CA PHE A 177 -7.66 -9.08 4.00
C PHE A 177 -8.52 -9.28 5.26
N ILE A 178 -7.90 -9.37 6.44
CA ILE A 178 -8.63 -9.39 7.74
C ILE A 178 -9.18 -8.01 8.07
N THR A 179 -8.32 -6.99 8.03
CA THR A 179 -8.71 -5.65 8.51
C THR A 179 -9.54 -4.88 7.49
N LYS A 180 -9.33 -5.14 6.20
CA LYS A 180 -9.87 -4.39 5.05
C LYS A 180 -9.64 -2.88 5.22
N ASN A 181 -8.43 -2.50 5.66
CA ASN A 181 -8.12 -1.11 5.99
C ASN A 181 -6.76 -0.70 5.43
N ILE A 182 -6.77 0.12 4.38
CA ILE A 182 -5.56 0.58 3.69
C ILE A 182 -4.60 1.33 4.62
N TYR A 183 -5.09 2.21 5.49
CA TYR A 183 -4.26 3.01 6.38
C TYR A 183 -3.58 2.15 7.46
N ALA A 184 -4.33 1.24 8.07
CA ALA A 184 -3.78 0.31 9.05
C ALA A 184 -2.74 -0.61 8.39
N THR A 185 -3.01 -1.12 7.19
CA THR A 185 -2.06 -1.96 6.45
C THR A 185 -0.79 -1.19 6.10
N VAL A 186 -0.89 0.06 5.63
CA VAL A 186 0.28 0.91 5.37
C VAL A 186 1.13 1.06 6.63
N ILE A 187 0.53 1.38 7.77
CA ILE A 187 1.27 1.54 9.04
C ILE A 187 1.95 0.24 9.46
N PHE A 188 1.21 -0.88 9.45
CA PHE A 188 1.74 -2.19 9.81
C PHE A 188 2.92 -2.59 8.91
N HIS A 189 2.75 -2.44 7.60
CA HIS A 189 3.77 -2.75 6.61
C HIS A 189 5.00 -1.85 6.76
N ASN A 190 4.78 -0.56 6.99
CA ASN A 190 5.85 0.43 7.09
C ASN A 190 6.82 0.15 8.24
N PHE A 191 6.36 -0.39 9.37
CA PHE A 191 7.26 -0.79 10.46
C PHE A 191 8.23 -1.91 10.03
N MET A 192 7.74 -2.89 9.27
CA MET A 192 8.58 -3.98 8.75
C MET A 192 9.57 -3.46 7.71
N GLY A 193 9.13 -2.57 6.81
CA GLY A 193 10.01 -1.92 5.84
C GLY A 193 11.06 -1.02 6.49
N THR A 194 10.68 -0.30 7.57
CA THR A 194 11.59 0.55 8.35
C THR A 194 12.74 -0.26 8.92
N LEU A 195 12.46 -1.44 9.49
CA LEU A 195 13.50 -2.35 9.97
C LEU A 195 14.48 -2.72 8.85
N GLY A 196 13.97 -3.09 7.68
CA GLY A 196 14.79 -3.43 6.51
C GLY A 196 15.71 -2.29 6.08
N VAL A 197 15.17 -1.08 5.96
CA VAL A 197 15.95 0.11 5.60
C VAL A 197 17.00 0.45 6.64
N LEU A 198 16.66 0.47 7.93
CA LEU A 198 17.62 0.80 8.98
C LEU A 198 18.74 -0.25 9.07
N ASN A 199 18.45 -1.52 8.85
CA ASN A 199 19.47 -2.57 8.77
C ASN A 199 20.39 -2.38 7.56
N GLY A 200 19.83 -2.01 6.40
CA GLY A 200 20.61 -1.66 5.21
C GLY A 200 21.54 -0.47 5.48
N LEU A 201 21.03 0.59 6.12
CA LEU A 201 21.83 1.77 6.49
C LEU A 201 22.94 1.42 7.49
N LYS A 202 22.67 0.58 8.49
CA LYS A 202 23.69 0.08 9.43
C LYS A 202 24.77 -0.70 8.71
N ALA A 203 24.39 -1.63 7.83
CA ALA A 203 25.35 -2.44 7.05
C ALA A 203 26.23 -1.57 6.13
N ALA A 204 25.68 -0.46 5.62
CA ALA A 204 26.42 0.51 4.81
C ALA A 204 27.22 1.55 5.64
N GLY A 205 27.16 1.50 6.98
CA GLY A 205 27.83 2.49 7.84
C GLY A 205 27.19 3.89 7.83
N ASN A 206 25.98 4.04 7.28
CA ASN A 206 25.31 5.32 7.06
C ASN A 206 24.18 5.63 8.06
N LEU A 207 24.02 4.82 9.11
CA LEU A 207 22.93 5.02 10.08
C LEU A 207 23.00 6.39 10.77
N GLY A 208 24.21 6.91 11.02
CA GLY A 208 24.41 8.23 11.64
C GLY A 208 23.91 9.41 10.80
N ALA A 209 23.77 9.24 9.48
CA ALA A 209 23.18 10.28 8.61
C ALA A 209 21.68 10.51 8.89
N TYR A 210 21.04 9.62 9.65
CA TYR A 210 19.64 9.69 10.04
C TYR A 210 19.46 10.16 11.48
N SER A 211 20.53 10.58 12.16
CA SER A 211 20.45 11.06 13.55
C SER A 211 19.91 12.49 13.68
N GLU A 212 19.78 13.22 12.57
CA GLU A 212 19.21 14.57 12.53
C GLU A 212 17.93 14.60 11.70
N PRO A 213 16.96 15.49 11.99
CA PRO A 213 15.71 15.59 11.22
C PRO A 213 15.94 15.82 9.71
N LEU A 214 15.41 14.91 8.88
CA LEU A 214 15.54 14.98 7.42
C LEU A 214 14.28 15.61 6.78
N VAL A 215 14.22 16.95 6.78
CA VAL A 215 13.05 17.73 6.32
C VAL A 215 12.49 17.30 4.96
N PRO A 216 13.29 17.05 3.90
CA PRO A 216 12.75 16.62 2.62
C PRO A 216 11.95 15.31 2.71
N ILE A 217 12.39 14.37 3.54
CA ILE A 217 11.73 13.07 3.74
C ILE A 217 10.38 13.25 4.44
N TYR A 218 10.33 14.13 5.45
CA TYR A 218 9.07 14.45 6.15
C TYR A 218 8.06 15.10 5.22
N ILE A 219 8.50 16.01 4.36
CA ILE A 219 7.63 16.66 3.36
C ILE A 219 7.06 15.62 2.41
N THR A 220 7.89 14.73 1.86
CA THR A 220 7.40 13.68 0.94
C THR A 220 6.44 12.70 1.64
N ALA A 221 6.71 12.35 2.89
CA ALA A 221 5.84 11.49 3.70
C ALA A 221 4.48 12.14 3.99
N LEU A 222 4.45 13.44 4.29
CA LEU A 222 3.21 14.18 4.49
C LEU A 222 2.41 14.25 3.19
N ILE A 223 3.06 14.60 2.08
CA ILE A 223 2.41 14.68 0.76
C ILE A 223 1.83 13.31 0.36
N SER A 224 2.55 12.21 0.60
CA SER A 224 2.08 10.87 0.26
C SER A 224 0.82 10.47 1.04
N ILE A 225 0.74 10.82 2.32
CA ILE A 225 -0.48 10.65 3.13
C ILE A 225 -1.64 11.49 2.56
N LEU A 226 -1.41 12.76 2.23
CA LEU A 226 -2.44 13.65 1.69
C LEU A 226 -2.97 13.14 0.34
N ILE A 227 -2.08 12.65 -0.53
CA ILE A 227 -2.45 12.01 -1.81
C ILE A 227 -3.32 10.79 -1.54
N LEU A 228 -2.92 9.91 -0.62
CA LEU A 228 -3.69 8.71 -0.28
C LEU A 228 -5.09 9.05 0.23
N ILE A 229 -5.20 10.01 1.16
CA ILE A 229 -6.49 10.48 1.70
C ILE A 229 -7.37 11.05 0.58
N GLY A 230 -6.81 11.92 -0.27
CA GLY A 230 -7.55 12.51 -1.39
C GLY A 230 -8.06 11.46 -2.36
N LEU A 231 -7.26 10.44 -2.68
CA LEU A 231 -7.64 9.38 -3.60
C LEU A 231 -8.65 8.42 -3.00
N ASP A 232 -8.49 8.04 -1.74
CA ASP A 232 -9.44 7.21 -1.02
C ASP A 232 -10.82 7.88 -0.97
N TYR A 233 -10.88 9.19 -0.69
CA TYR A 233 -12.10 9.97 -0.76
C TYR A 233 -12.78 9.91 -2.14
N LEU A 234 -12.00 10.00 -3.23
CA LEU A 234 -12.53 9.90 -4.59
C LEU A 234 -13.07 8.50 -4.94
N VAL A 235 -12.49 7.45 -4.36
CA VAL A 235 -12.98 6.06 -4.46
C VAL A 235 -14.31 5.93 -3.70
N GLN A 236 -14.38 6.41 -2.46
CA GLN A 236 -15.61 6.40 -1.66
C GLN A 236 -16.75 7.16 -2.35
N ARG A 237 -16.48 8.36 -2.90
CA ARG A 237 -17.47 9.13 -3.66
C ARG A 237 -18.00 8.37 -4.88
N ALA A 238 -17.13 7.66 -5.58
CA ALA A 238 -17.54 6.88 -6.75
C ALA A 238 -18.51 5.74 -6.38
N ALA A 239 -18.34 5.13 -5.20
CA ALA A 239 -19.24 4.11 -4.70
C ALA A 239 -20.63 4.67 -4.35
N LEU A 240 -20.68 5.87 -3.74
CA LEU A 240 -21.96 6.51 -3.36
C LEU A 240 -22.84 6.82 -4.57
N VAL A 241 -22.26 7.40 -5.63
CA VAL A 241 -23.00 7.72 -6.87
C VAL A 241 -23.62 6.46 -7.49
N LYS A 242 -22.90 5.33 -7.45
CA LYS A 242 -23.43 4.06 -7.96
C LYS A 242 -24.65 3.59 -7.17
N ILE A 243 -24.60 3.66 -5.84
CA ILE A 243 -25.69 3.25 -4.95
C ILE A 243 -26.96 4.08 -5.24
N GLU A 244 -26.80 5.37 -5.48
CA GLU A 244 -27.89 6.28 -5.83
C GLU A 244 -28.56 5.90 -7.15
N ILE A 245 -27.77 5.68 -8.22
CA ILE A 245 -28.27 5.24 -9.53
C ILE A 245 -29.03 3.91 -9.42
N SER A 246 -28.47 2.92 -8.71
CA SER A 246 -29.13 1.62 -8.53
C SER A 246 -30.44 1.72 -7.74
N ARG A 247 -30.57 2.71 -6.86
CA ARG A 247 -31.81 2.96 -6.10
C ARG A 247 -32.88 3.60 -6.99
N GLU A 248 -32.50 4.55 -7.84
CA GLU A 248 -33.41 5.19 -8.81
C GLU A 248 -33.95 4.17 -9.84
N GLU A 249 -33.08 3.30 -10.38
CA GLU A 249 -33.48 2.24 -11.31
C GLU A 249 -34.45 1.23 -10.67
N LYS A 250 -34.28 0.93 -9.38
CA LYS A 250 -35.21 0.04 -8.66
C LYS A 250 -36.56 0.72 -8.44
N SER A 251 -36.56 2.01 -8.07
CA SER A 251 -37.78 2.78 -7.88
C SER A 251 -38.59 2.94 -9.17
N SER A 252 -37.94 3.09 -10.33
CA SER A 252 -38.65 3.25 -11.60
C SER A 252 -39.31 1.95 -12.09
N LYS A 253 -38.69 0.79 -11.83
CA LYS A 253 -39.26 -0.54 -12.14
C LYS A 253 -40.45 -0.91 -11.25
N GLU A 254 -40.52 -0.42 -10.02
CA GLU A 254 -41.66 -0.65 -9.12
C GLU A 254 -42.89 0.23 -9.49
N ILE A 255 -42.71 1.30 -10.27
CA ILE A 255 -43.77 2.23 -10.65
C ILE A 255 -44.44 1.86 -12.00
N THR A 256 -43.89 0.92 -12.79
CA THR A 256 -44.59 0.43 -13.99
C THR A 256 -45.91 -0.25 -13.59
N PRO A 257 -47.08 0.32 -13.94
CA PRO A 257 -48.36 -0.30 -13.62
C PRO A 257 -48.48 -1.61 -14.39
N ILE A 258 -48.86 -2.67 -13.69
CA ILE A 258 -49.33 -3.90 -14.33
C ILE A 258 -50.65 -3.53 -15.01
N ILE A 259 -50.60 -3.14 -16.27
CA ILE A 259 -51.79 -3.04 -17.12
C ILE A 259 -52.15 -4.48 -17.47
N PRO A 260 -53.26 -5.04 -16.96
CA PRO A 260 -53.66 -6.39 -17.32
C PRO A 260 -53.93 -6.48 -18.83
N PRO A 261 -53.58 -7.59 -19.49
CA PRO A 261 -53.91 -7.80 -20.89
C PRO A 261 -55.44 -7.89 -21.04
N ASN A 262 -55.98 -7.11 -21.99
CA ASN A 262 -57.38 -7.18 -22.45
C ASN A 262 -57.65 -8.45 -23.25
#